data_AF-A0A6G0VKK9-F1
#
_entry.id   AF-A0A6G0VKK9-F1
#
_cell.length_a   1.000
_cell.length_b   1.000
_cell.length_c   1.000
_cell.angle_alpha   90.00
_cell.angle_beta   90.00
_cell.angle_gamma   90.00
#
_symmetry.space_group_name_H-M   'P 1'
#
loop_
_entity.id
_entity.type
_entity.pdbx_description
1 polymer ?
#
loop_
_entity_poly.entity_id
_entity_poly.type
_entity_poly.pdbx_seq_one_letter_code
_entity_poly.pdbx_strand_id
1 'polypeptide(L)' 'SELNYLENTGISVTHNNKVQQIFFSLGLIIGDNLGLHSVLGFTESFVSRYPCRFCKTIK' A
#
# COMPACT_ATOMS: atom_id res chain seq x y z
N SER A 1 -6.49 -2.56 -8.11
CA SER A 1 -5.19 -1.84 -8.09
C SER A 1 -4.10 -2.82 -8.47
N GLU A 2 -2.95 -2.32 -8.93
CA GLU A 2 -1.79 -3.16 -9.30
C GLU A 2 -1.34 -4.06 -8.13
N LEU A 3 -1.38 -3.54 -6.90
CA LEU A 3 -1.05 -4.30 -5.69
C LEU A 3 -1.96 -5.51 -5.50
N ASN A 4 -3.28 -5.35 -5.71
CA ASN A 4 -4.21 -6.48 -5.63
C ASN A 4 -3.95 -7.52 -6.74
N TYR A 5 -3.50 -7.11 -7.92
CA TYR A 5 -3.13 -8.03 -9.00
C TYR A 5 -1.88 -8.84 -8.63
N LEU A 6 -0.84 -8.17 -8.10
CA LEU A 6 0.39 -8.83 -7.67
C LEU A 6 0.16 -9.81 -6.49
N GLU A 7 -0.82 -9.53 -5.65
CA GLU A 7 -1.21 -10.42 -4.53
C GLU A 7 -2.04 -11.63 -4.98
N ASN A 8 -3.08 -11.42 -5.81
CA ASN A 8 -4.01 -12.48 -6.18
C ASN A 8 -3.56 -13.28 -7.42
N THR A 9 -2.81 -12.66 -8.32
CA THR A 9 -2.37 -13.27 -9.58
C THR A 9 -0.86 -13.49 -9.60
N GLY A 10 -0.07 -12.49 -9.19
CA GLY A 10 1.40 -12.54 -9.23
C GLY A 10 2.02 -12.34 -10.62
N ILE A 11 3.32 -12.61 -10.76
CA ILE A 11 4.06 -12.55 -12.03
C ILE A 11 4.81 -13.85 -12.33
N SER A 12 4.97 -14.17 -13.61
CA SER A 12 5.81 -15.27 -14.07
C SER A 12 7.25 -14.83 -14.23
N VAL A 13 8.19 -15.51 -13.56
CA VAL A 13 9.63 -15.28 -13.69
C VAL A 13 10.30 -16.55 -14.21
N THR A 14 11.16 -16.40 -15.22
CA THR A 14 11.97 -17.49 -15.75
C THR A 14 13.36 -17.43 -15.15
N HIS A 15 13.77 -18.47 -14.43
CA HIS A 15 15.10 -18.62 -13.86
C HIS A 15 15.59 -20.07 -14.03
N ASN A 16 16.81 -20.26 -14.53
CA ASN A 16 17.39 -21.58 -14.83
C ASN A 16 16.48 -22.46 -15.69
N ASN A 17 15.92 -21.90 -16.77
CA ASN A 17 14.98 -22.57 -17.69
C ASN A 17 13.70 -23.13 -17.02
N LYS A 18 13.39 -22.67 -15.80
CA LYS A 18 12.14 -22.99 -15.10
C LYS A 18 11.30 -21.72 -14.97
N VAL A 19 10.00 -21.84 -15.21
CA VAL A 19 9.04 -20.76 -14.99
C VAL A 19 8.46 -20.92 -13.59
N GLN A 20 8.54 -19.87 -12.78
CA GLN A 20 7.97 -19.81 -11.44
C GLN A 20 6.94 -18.69 -11.35
N GLN A 21 5.80 -18.97 -10.72
CA GLN A 21 4.82 -17.96 -10.37
C GLN A 21 5.19 -17.33 -9.02
N ILE A 22 5.39 -16.02 -8.99
CA ILE A 22 5.74 -15.26 -7.79
C ILE A 22 4.55 -14.40 -7.38
N PHE A 23 4.07 -14.61 -6.15
CA PHE A 23 3.02 -13.81 -5.53
C PHE A 23 3.62 -12.81 -4.55
N PHE A 24 2.99 -11.64 -4.41
CA PHE A 24 3.48 -10.57 -3.57
C PHE A 24 2.54 -10.33 -2.39
N SER A 25 3.10 -9.87 -1.27
CA SER A 25 2.32 -9.40 -0.12
C SER A 25 2.76 -8.00 0.23
N LEU A 26 1.80 -7.07 0.34
CA LEU A 26 2.07 -5.68 0.70
C LEU A 26 2.28 -5.56 2.21
N GLY A 27 3.53 -5.35 2.63
CA GLY A 27 3.86 -5.18 4.05
C GLY A 27 3.84 -3.74 4.55
N LEU A 28 4.25 -2.77 3.74
CA LEU A 28 4.43 -1.38 4.17
C LEU A 28 4.26 -0.40 3.01
N ILE A 29 3.56 0.70 3.26
CA ILE A 29 3.52 1.88 2.39
C ILE A 29 4.25 3.02 3.11
N ILE A 30 5.25 3.59 2.46
CA ILE A 30 6.02 4.74 2.96
C ILE A 30 5.71 5.94 2.06
N GLY A 31 5.56 7.11 2.67
CA GLY A 31 5.32 8.35 1.95
C GLY A 31 5.29 9.53 2.92
N ASP A 32 5.22 10.74 2.37
CA ASP A 32 4.90 11.91 3.18
C ASP A 32 3.42 11.88 3.63
N ASN A 33 3.02 12.85 4.45
CA ASN A 33 1.66 12.85 5.01
C ASN A 33 0.58 12.96 3.93
N LEU A 34 0.83 13.72 2.86
CA LEU A 34 -0.15 13.93 1.80
C LEU A 34 -0.33 12.66 0.97
N GLY A 35 0.78 12.09 0.49
CA GLY A 35 0.78 10.85 -0.30
C GLY A 35 0.21 9.67 0.47
N LEU A 36 0.55 9.52 1.75
CA LEU A 36 -0.04 8.44 2.57
C LEU A 36 -1.54 8.62 2.78
N HIS A 37 -2.03 9.85 2.99
CA HIS A 37 -3.46 10.06 3.10
C HIS A 37 -4.17 9.76 1.79
N SER A 38 -3.63 10.22 0.66
CA SER A 38 -4.17 9.96 -0.68
C SER A 38 -4.29 8.45 -0.97
N VAL A 39 -3.20 7.71 -0.80
CA VAL A 39 -3.12 6.27 -1.13
C VAL A 39 -4.01 5.43 -0.20
N LEU A 40 -4.13 5.80 1.07
CA LEU A 40 -4.92 5.06 2.06
C LEU A 40 -6.40 5.49 2.12
N GLY A 41 -6.80 6.48 1.33
CA GLY A 41 -8.17 7.01 1.32
C GLY A 41 -8.54 7.84 2.55
N PHE A 42 -7.55 8.43 3.21
CA PHE A 42 -7.77 9.40 4.30
C PHE A 42 -7.91 10.83 3.77
N THR A 43 -8.52 11.70 4.57
CA THR A 43 -8.64 13.12 4.23
C THR A 43 -7.28 13.82 4.25
N GLU A 44 -6.94 14.43 3.12
CA GLU A 44 -5.75 15.26 2.95
C GLU A 44 -5.92 16.63 3.61
N SER A 45 -5.72 16.71 4.94
CA SER A 45 -5.86 17.96 5.69
C SER A 45 -4.79 18.14 6.76
N PHE A 46 -4.17 19.33 6.77
CA PHE A 46 -3.20 19.75 7.79
C PHE A 46 -3.85 20.15 9.13
N VAL A 47 -5.17 20.34 9.16
CA VAL A 47 -5.95 20.79 10.34
C VAL A 47 -7.06 19.82 10.71
N SER A 48 -6.93 18.54 10.33
CA SER A 48 -7.91 17.50 10.66
C SER A 48 -8.11 17.38 12.18
N ARG A 49 -9.36 17.21 12.60
CA ARG A 49 -9.72 16.88 13.99
C ARG A 49 -9.16 15.52 14.41
N TYR A 50 -8.99 14.60 13.47
CA TYR A 50 -8.38 13.28 13.66
C TYR A 50 -7.17 13.15 12.73
N PRO A 51 -6.00 13.67 13.12
CA PRO A 51 -4.82 13.70 12.25
C PRO A 51 -4.03 12.38 12.24
N CYS A 52 -4.28 11.47 13.17
CA CYS A 52 -3.54 10.21 13.27
C CYS A 52 -4.13 9.14 12.35
N ARG A 53 -3.28 8.41 11.63
CA ARG A 53 -3.65 7.26 10.79
C ARG A 53 -3.83 5.96 11.57
N PHE A 54 -3.28 5.90 12.78
CA PHE A 54 -3.22 4.67 13.58
C PHE A 54 -4.19 4.68 14.77
N CYS A 55 -4.73 5.84 15.14
CA CYS A 55 -5.67 5.96 16.26
C CYS A 55 -6.72 7.05 16.01
N LYS A 56 -7.75 7.10 16.86
CA LYS A 56 -8.85 8.08 16.80
C LYS A 56 -8.66 9.27 17.76
N THR A 57 -7.42 9.57 18.13
CA THR A 57 -7.14 10.71 19.03
C THR A 57 -7.52 12.02 18.34
N ILE A 58 -8.15 12.91 19.10
CA ILE A 58 -8.47 14.28 18.68
C ILE A 58 -7.32 15.23 18.96
N LYS A 59 -7.17 16.24 18.09
CA LYS A 59 -6.28 17.38 18.34
C LYS A 59 -6.86 18.34 19.36
#